data_AF-K9DCW5-F1
#
_entry.id   AF-K9DCW5-F1
#
_cell.length_a   1.000
_cell.length_b   1.000
_cell.length_c   1.000
_cell.angle_alpha   90.00
_cell.angle_beta   90.00
_cell.angle_gamma   90.00
#
_symmetry.space_group_name_H-M   'P 1'
#
loop_
_entity.id
_entity.type
_entity.pdbx_description
1 polymer ?
#
loop_
_entity_poly.entity_id
_entity_poly.type
_entity_poly.pdbx_seq_one_letter_code
_entity_poly.pdbx_strand_id
1 'polypeptide(L)' 'MLSLHTNNAALSAQNSIAKTQSSLSTSMTRLSTGYRINSAMDDAAGLQIASRLKAQTSGMTVAMRNTQNS' A
#
# COMPACT_ATOMS: atom_id res chain seq x y z
N MET A 1 8.57 3.93 -42.87
CA MET A 1 9.68 3.14 -42.29
C MET A 1 9.52 3.10 -40.77
N LEU A 2 8.65 2.22 -40.25
CA LEU A 2 8.37 2.08 -38.81
C LEU A 2 8.69 0.67 -38.28
N SER A 3 9.51 -0.11 -38.99
CA SER A 3 9.68 -1.56 -38.73
C SER A 3 11.13 -2.06 -38.73
N LEU A 4 12.11 -1.17 -38.54
CA LEU A 4 13.54 -1.55 -38.41
C LEU A 4 14.15 -1.20 -37.05
N HIS A 5 13.54 -0.28 -36.27
CA HIS A 5 14.13 0.24 -35.02
C HIS A 5 13.27 0.01 -33.75
N THR A 6 12.06 -0.53 -33.86
CA THR A 6 11.20 -0.84 -32.70
C THR A 6 10.86 -2.33 -32.73
N ASN A 7 11.47 -3.09 -31.82
CA ASN A 7 11.06 -4.46 -31.56
C ASN A 7 9.82 -4.42 -30.66
N ASN A 8 8.63 -4.48 -31.26
CA ASN A 8 7.36 -4.40 -30.54
C ASN A 8 7.18 -5.54 -29.50
N ALA A 9 7.77 -6.72 -29.76
CA ALA A 9 7.76 -7.83 -28.81
C ALA A 9 8.65 -7.52 -27.60
N ALA A 10 9.86 -6.98 -27.82
CA ALA A 10 10.75 -6.55 -26.74
C ALA A 10 10.13 -5.39 -25.94
N LEU A 11 9.47 -4.43 -26.58
CA LEU A 11 8.79 -3.32 -25.90
C LEU A 11 7.62 -3.83 -25.05
N SER A 12 6.84 -4.79 -25.55
CA SER A 12 5.75 -5.42 -24.80
C SER A 12 6.26 -6.22 -23.60
N ALA A 13 7.38 -6.94 -23.77
CA ALA A 13 8.06 -7.64 -22.68
C ALA A 13 8.60 -6.65 -21.64
N GLN A 14 9.23 -5.56 -22.06
CA GLN A 14 9.74 -4.49 -21.18
C GLN A 14 8.61 -3.85 -20.36
N ASN A 15 7.47 -3.56 -21.00
CA ASN A 15 6.29 -3.03 -20.33
C ASN A 15 5.72 -4.02 -19.30
N SER A 16 5.72 -5.31 -19.63
CA SER A 16 5.27 -6.37 -18.72
C SER A 16 6.22 -6.51 -17.53
N ILE A 17 7.54 -6.45 -17.76
CA ILE A 17 8.57 -6.44 -16.71
C ILE A 17 8.40 -5.21 -15.80
N ALA A 18 8.18 -4.02 -16.36
CA ALA A 18 7.96 -2.80 -15.59
C ALA A 18 6.73 -2.91 -14.67
N LYS A 19 5.62 -3.48 -15.19
CA LYS A 19 4.42 -3.77 -14.37
C LYS A 19 4.72 -4.77 -13.26
N THR A 20 5.39 -5.88 -13.57
CA THR A 20 5.78 -6.89 -12.58
C THR A 20 6.70 -6.30 -11.51
N GLN A 21 7.65 -5.44 -11.89
CA GLN A 21 8.57 -4.78 -10.97
C GLN A 21 7.83 -3.83 -10.02
N SER A 22 6.84 -3.08 -10.52
CA SER A 22 5.98 -2.24 -9.69
C SER A 22 5.18 -3.07 -8.69
N SER A 23 4.52 -4.13 -9.13
CA SER A 23 3.76 -5.04 -8.25
C SER A 23 4.64 -5.71 -7.20
N LEU A 24 5.87 -6.10 -7.56
CA LEU A 24 6.86 -6.64 -6.64
C LEU A 24 7.27 -5.60 -5.60
N SER A 25 7.53 -4.36 -6.00
CA SER A 25 7.86 -3.27 -5.08
C SER A 25 6.75 -3.04 -4.05
N THR A 26 5.50 -2.94 -4.48
CA THR A 26 4.35 -2.82 -3.58
C THR A 26 4.24 -4.02 -2.64
N SER A 27 4.47 -5.23 -3.15
CA SER A 27 4.43 -6.46 -2.34
C SER A 27 5.52 -6.47 -1.27
N MET A 28 6.73 -6.01 -1.62
CA MET A 28 7.85 -5.85 -0.68
C MET A 28 7.55 -4.79 0.38
N THR A 29 6.95 -3.65 0.01
CA THR A 29 6.52 -2.63 0.98
C THR A 29 5.50 -3.21 1.96
N ARG A 30 4.47 -3.91 1.47
CA ARG A 30 3.47 -4.57 2.32
C ARG A 30 4.07 -5.62 3.24
N LEU A 31 5.04 -6.40 2.76
CA LEU A 31 5.76 -7.38 3.58
C LEU A 31 6.59 -6.68 4.67
N SER A 32 7.31 -5.62 4.30
CA SER A 32 8.19 -4.88 5.21
C SER A 32 7.43 -4.15 6.32
N THR A 33 6.25 -3.61 6.03
CA THR A 33 5.45 -2.86 7.01
C THR A 33 4.43 -3.75 7.73
N GLY A 34 4.09 -4.91 7.15
CA GLY A 34 2.96 -5.73 7.57
C GLY A 34 1.59 -5.12 7.29
N TYR A 35 1.52 -3.90 6.73
CA TYR A 35 0.27 -3.22 6.44
C TYR A 35 -0.18 -3.47 5.00
N ARG A 36 -1.46 -3.78 4.83
CA ARG A 36 -2.06 -3.94 3.51
C ARG A 36 -2.11 -2.60 2.75
N ILE A 37 -2.40 -1.51 3.46
CA ILE A 37 -2.49 -0.15 2.93
C ILE A 37 -1.26 0.61 3.44
N ASN A 38 -0.35 0.98 2.52
CA ASN A 38 0.89 1.65 2.88
C ASN A 38 0.89 3.14 2.55
N SER A 39 0.03 3.57 1.63
CA SER A 39 -0.10 4.97 1.23
C SER A 39 -1.56 5.38 1.11
N ALA A 40 -1.84 6.66 1.39
CA ALA A 40 -3.13 7.29 1.10
C ALA A 40 -3.45 7.30 -0.40
N MET A 41 -2.42 7.17 -1.25
CA MET A 41 -2.55 7.04 -2.70
C MET A 41 -3.18 5.70 -3.11
N ASP A 42 -2.92 4.63 -2.35
CA ASP A 42 -3.41 3.28 -2.68
C ASP A 42 -4.89 3.10 -2.29
N ASP A 43 -5.30 3.67 -1.15
CA ASP A 43 -6.69 3.63 -0.66
C ASP A 43 -6.92 4.73 0.40
N ALA A 44 -7.29 5.94 -0.03
CA ALA A 44 -7.52 7.07 0.86
C ALA A 44 -8.66 6.83 1.87
N ALA A 45 -9.74 6.18 1.43
CA ALA A 45 -10.91 5.90 2.26
C ALA A 45 -10.59 4.80 3.30
N GLY A 46 -9.94 3.71 2.87
CA GLY A 46 -9.50 2.64 3.75
C GLY A 46 -8.48 3.11 4.78
N LEU A 47 -7.54 3.97 4.38
CA LEU A 47 -6.58 4.57 5.31
C LEU A 47 -7.29 5.48 6.34
N GLN A 48 -8.25 6.29 5.91
CA GLN A 48 -9.00 7.18 6.81
C GLN A 48 -9.79 6.38 7.86
N ILE A 49 -10.46 5.30 7.44
CA ILE A 49 -11.19 4.42 8.36
C ILE A 49 -10.21 3.74 9.32
N ALA A 50 -9.10 3.20 8.82
CA ALA A 50 -8.08 2.57 9.66
C ALA A 50 -7.50 3.55 10.69
N SER A 51 -7.25 4.80 10.31
CA SER A 51 -6.78 5.85 11.21
C SER A 51 -7.82 6.19 12.29
N ARG A 52 -9.10 6.32 11.91
CA ARG A 52 -10.20 6.54 12.86
C ARG A 52 -10.34 5.39 13.86
N LEU A 53 -10.28 4.15 13.38
CA LEU A 53 -10.35 2.96 14.23
C LEU A 53 -9.14 2.91 15.18
N LYS A 54 -7.93 3.19 14.70
CA LYS A 54 -6.73 3.26 15.54
C LYS A 54 -6.88 4.32 16.64
N ALA A 55 -7.34 5.52 16.29
CA ALA A 55 -7.60 6.58 17.26
C ALA A 55 -8.65 6.18 18.30
N GLN A 56 -9.73 5.52 17.87
CA GLN A 56 -10.77 5.00 18.78
C GLN A 56 -10.20 3.95 19.73
N THR A 57 -9.44 2.98 19.24
CA THR A 57 -8.80 1.95 20.08
C THR A 57 -7.82 2.54 21.09
N SER A 58 -6.99 3.49 20.67
CA SER A 58 -6.10 4.21 21.60
C SER A 58 -6.87 5.00 22.66
N GLY A 59 -7.94 5.69 22.26
CA GLY A 59 -8.83 6.39 23.19
C GLY A 59 -9.49 5.45 24.20
N MET A 60 -10.01 4.30 23.74
CA MET A 60 -10.56 3.26 24.62
C MET A 60 -9.51 2.69 25.58
N THR A 61 -8.27 2.50 25.12
CA THR A 61 -7.18 2.01 25.99
C THR A 61 -6.89 2.99 27.13
N VAL A 62 -6.89 4.29 26.85
CA VAL A 62 -6.73 5.32 27.88
C VAL A 62 -7.95 5.37 28.80
N ALA A 63 -9.17 5.29 28.25
CA ALA A 63 -10.40 5.24 29.04
C ALA A 63 -10.40 4.05 30.02
N MET A 64 -10.00 2.86 29.56
CA MET A 64 -9.87 1.67 30.42
C MET A 64 -8.84 1.85 31.54
N ARG A 65 -7.67 2.44 31.22
CA ARG A 65 -6.67 2.77 32.26
C ARG A 65 -7.22 3.76 33.27
N ASN A 66 -7.96 4.77 32.82
CA ASN A 66 -8.58 5.74 33.71
C ASN A 66 -9.61 5.06 34.61
N THR A 67 -10.46 4.17 34.09
CA THR A 67 -11.44 3.43 34.91
C THR A 67 -10.81 2.45 35.88
N GLN A 68 -9.61 1.92 35.56
CA GLN A 68 -8.89 0.99 36.43
C GLN A 68 -8.10 1.70 37.53
N ASN A 69 -7.76 2.97 37.33
CA ASN A 69 -7.12 3.85 38.31
C ASN A 69 -8.12 4.70 39.11
N SER A 70 -9.43 4.50 38.89
CA SER A 70 -10.53 5.13 39.64
C SER A 70 -11.00 4.26 40.80
#